data_AF-Q9I123-F1
#
_entry.id   AF-Q9I123-F1
#
_cell.length_a   1.000
_cell.length_b   1.000
_cell.length_c   1.000
_cell.angle_alpha   90.00
_cell.angle_beta   90.00
_cell.angle_gamma   90.00
#
_symmetry.space_group_name_H-M   'P 1'
#
loop_
_entity.id
_entity.type
_entity.pdbx_description
1 polymer ?
#
loop_
_entity_poly.entity_id
_entity_poly.type
_entity_poly.pdbx_seq_one_letter_code
_entity_poly.pdbx_strand_id
1 'polypeptide(L)'
;MTQWQLLADDLWGGEKNICFFVHSGACFWVVDDKFNFILDAEKDYRAYLDKGHITQEQYASACMTFRGGVLKLTAENFLKYLRAGERWVLSRQDLKDMFVCGLDMSESLHGRIEGYYLSGVELSASYFHDANTVASRLPMFYVNFDRKIYMHMDFNRAHEELAYSDWLAKCSDFCHLVPDRERYWVLEGMDYWKYRFLQLA
;
A
#
# COMPACT_ATOMS: atom_id res chain seq x y z
N MET A 1 -20.33 9.95 -8.66
CA MET A 1 -18.96 9.41 -8.56
C MET A 1 -19.08 7.90 -8.37
N THR A 2 -18.36 7.10 -9.14
CA THR A 2 -18.35 5.64 -8.95
C THR A 2 -17.58 5.28 -7.68
N GLN A 3 -17.77 4.08 -7.15
CA GLN A 3 -16.99 3.60 -6.01
C GLN A 3 -15.47 3.58 -6.30
N TRP A 4 -15.09 3.34 -7.56
CA TRP A 4 -13.68 3.33 -7.97
C TRP A 4 -13.08 4.72 -8.06
N GLN A 5 -13.86 5.73 -8.46
CA GLN A 5 -13.40 7.12 -8.42
C GLN A 5 -13.14 7.57 -6.97
N LEU A 6 -14.06 7.27 -6.04
CA LEU A 6 -13.85 7.56 -4.62
C LEU A 6 -12.58 6.88 -4.08
N LEU A 7 -12.41 5.58 -4.36
CA LEU A 7 -11.23 4.86 -3.90
C LEU A 7 -9.93 5.38 -4.54
N ALA A 8 -9.97 5.78 -5.81
CA ALA A 8 -8.81 6.36 -6.49
C ALA A 8 -8.43 7.73 -5.90
N ASP A 9 -9.42 8.54 -5.50
CA ASP A 9 -9.19 9.82 -4.83
C ASP A 9 -8.56 9.60 -3.43
N ASP A 10 -9.05 8.63 -2.66
CA ASP A 10 -8.48 8.26 -1.34
C ASP A 10 -7.02 7.77 -1.45
N LEU A 11 -6.71 7.01 -2.51
CA LEU A 11 -5.37 6.52 -2.81
C LEU A 11 -4.44 7.66 -3.25
N TRP A 12 -4.93 8.57 -4.08
CA TRP A 12 -4.20 9.77 -4.49
C TRP A 12 -3.86 10.68 -3.29
N GLY A 13 -4.81 10.84 -2.37
CA GLY A 13 -4.61 11.58 -1.12
C GLY A 13 -3.61 10.91 -0.16
N GLY A 14 -3.32 9.62 -0.35
CA GLY A 14 -2.44 8.83 0.52
C GLY A 14 -3.06 8.47 1.87
N GLU A 15 -4.35 8.72 2.07
CA GLU A 15 -5.12 8.32 3.25
C GLU A 15 -5.22 6.79 3.30
N LYS A 16 -5.63 6.21 2.16
CA LYS A 16 -5.67 4.77 1.95
C LYS A 16 -4.47 4.31 1.15
N ASN A 17 -4.11 3.06 1.36
CA ASN A 17 -3.07 2.38 0.62
C ASN A 17 -3.51 0.95 0.30
N ILE A 18 -2.81 0.33 -0.65
CA ILE A 18 -3.04 -1.06 -1.03
C ILE A 18 -1.96 -1.93 -0.39
N CYS A 19 -2.37 -3.00 0.28
CA CYS A 19 -1.49 -4.00 0.87
C CYS A 19 -1.74 -5.38 0.27
N PHE A 20 -0.64 -6.08 -0.07
CA PHE A 20 -0.67 -7.48 -0.42
C PHE A 20 -0.43 -8.34 0.83
N PHE A 21 -1.39 -9.19 1.16
CA PHE A 21 -1.27 -10.13 2.26
C PHE A 21 -1.12 -11.57 1.76
N VAL A 22 -0.26 -12.34 2.41
CA VAL A 22 -0.16 -13.79 2.25
C VAL A 22 -0.47 -14.45 3.59
N HIS A 23 -1.47 -15.33 3.60
CA HIS A 23 -1.92 -16.06 4.78
C HIS A 23 -2.36 -17.47 4.40
N SER A 24 -1.73 -18.48 4.98
CA SER A 24 -2.00 -19.91 4.74
C SER A 24 -1.96 -20.28 3.24
N GLY A 25 -0.97 -19.75 2.51
CA GLY A 25 -0.77 -19.96 1.08
C GLY A 25 -1.73 -19.17 0.17
N ALA A 26 -2.72 -18.48 0.73
CA ALA A 26 -3.65 -17.64 -0.02
C ALA A 26 -3.17 -16.18 -0.09
N CYS A 27 -3.49 -15.51 -1.19
CA CYS A 27 -3.15 -14.11 -1.46
C CYS A 27 -4.40 -13.24 -1.28
N PHE A 28 -4.24 -12.08 -0.65
CA PHE A 28 -5.33 -11.14 -0.41
C PHE A 28 -4.87 -9.73 -0.75
N TRP A 29 -5.70 -9.00 -1.49
CA TRP A 29 -5.52 -7.58 -1.72
C TRP A 29 -6.45 -6.79 -0.82
N VAL A 30 -5.89 -5.87 -0.05
CA VAL A 30 -6.63 -5.07 0.91
C VAL A 30 -6.35 -3.60 0.68
N VAL A 31 -7.40 -2.78 0.60
CA VAL A 31 -7.31 -1.33 0.65
C VAL A 31 -7.89 -0.84 1.97
N ASP A 32 -7.07 -0.16 2.75
CA ASP A 32 -7.37 0.30 4.09
C ASP A 32 -6.58 1.58 4.38
N ASP A 33 -6.87 2.24 5.50
CA ASP A 33 -6.07 3.35 5.97
C ASP A 33 -4.63 2.88 6.19
N LYS A 34 -3.68 3.70 5.75
CA LYS A 34 -2.25 3.40 5.77
C LYS A 34 -1.76 2.80 7.10
N PHE A 35 -2.20 3.35 8.22
CA PHE A 35 -1.76 2.92 9.56
C PHE A 35 -2.32 1.56 9.99
N ASN A 36 -3.40 1.08 9.36
CA ASN A 36 -3.96 -0.24 9.65
C ASN A 36 -3.08 -1.40 9.17
N PHE A 37 -2.07 -1.13 8.32
CA PHE A 37 -1.10 -2.14 7.86
C PHE A 37 0.12 -2.32 8.76
N ILE A 38 0.28 -1.46 9.78
CA ILE A 38 1.30 -1.63 10.81
C ILE A 38 1.04 -2.96 11.55
N LEU A 39 2.08 -3.76 11.79
CA LEU A 39 1.90 -5.03 12.51
C LEU A 39 1.63 -4.80 14.00
N ASP A 40 2.45 -4.00 14.67
CA ASP A 40 2.33 -3.72 16.11
C ASP A 40 2.13 -2.22 16.36
N ALA A 41 0.86 -1.77 16.36
CA ALA A 41 0.51 -0.38 16.65
C ALA A 41 0.62 -0.03 18.14
N GLU A 42 0.66 -1.04 19.02
CA GLU A 42 0.88 -0.81 20.44
C GLU A 42 2.26 -0.17 20.66
N LYS A 43 3.29 -0.67 19.97
CA LYS A 43 4.64 -0.07 19.99
C LYS A 43 4.64 1.39 19.58
N ASP A 44 3.91 1.73 18.52
CA ASP A 44 3.84 3.09 18.00
C ASP A 44 3.21 4.02 19.03
N TYR A 45 2.00 3.71 19.50
CA TYR A 45 1.32 4.53 20.50
C TYR A 45 2.08 4.62 21.82
N ARG A 46 2.75 3.55 22.25
CA ARG A 46 3.60 3.57 23.45
C ARG A 46 4.75 4.55 23.28
N ALA A 47 5.39 4.59 22.12
CA ALA A 47 6.45 5.54 21.83
C ALA A 47 5.97 7.01 21.86
N TYR A 48 4.75 7.30 21.39
CA TYR A 48 4.16 8.64 21.52
C TYR A 48 3.88 9.01 22.98
N LEU A 49 3.37 8.07 23.78
CA LEU A 49 3.12 8.26 25.21
C LEU A 49 4.42 8.53 25.98
N ASP A 50 5.45 7.71 25.76
CA ASP A 50 6.73 7.81 26.46
C ASP A 50 7.48 9.11 26.12
N LYS A 51 7.27 9.65 24.90
CA LYS A 51 7.79 10.97 24.47
C LYS A 51 6.96 12.14 24.96
N GLY A 52 5.83 11.90 25.64
CA GLY A 52 4.92 12.93 26.12
C GLY A 52 4.13 13.64 25.00
N HIS A 53 3.99 13.02 23.82
CA HIS A 53 3.20 13.58 22.72
C HIS A 53 1.69 13.38 22.90
N ILE A 54 1.29 12.39 23.70
CA ILE A 54 -0.11 12.09 24.02
C ILE A 54 -0.26 11.81 25.51
N THR A 55 -1.47 12.02 26.05
CA THR A 55 -1.81 11.65 27.42
C THR A 55 -2.17 10.16 27.55
N GLN A 56 -2.25 9.65 28.77
CA GLN A 56 -2.69 8.28 29.05
C GLN A 56 -4.12 8.03 28.54
N GLU A 57 -5.01 9.01 28.65
CA GLU A 57 -6.39 8.93 28.16
C GLU A 57 -6.44 8.89 26.63
N GLN A 58 -5.62 9.70 25.96
CA GLN A 58 -5.49 9.68 24.50
C GLN A 58 -4.92 8.35 24.01
N TYR A 59 -3.90 7.82 24.67
CA TYR A 59 -3.35 6.48 24.41
C TYR A 59 -4.43 5.40 24.53
N ALA A 60 -5.16 5.35 25.65
CA ALA A 60 -6.21 4.36 25.86
C ALA A 60 -7.32 4.46 24.81
N SER A 61 -7.75 5.69 24.48
CA SER A 61 -8.74 5.92 23.42
C SER A 61 -8.25 5.43 22.07
N ALA A 62 -7.02 5.79 21.67
CA ALA A 62 -6.43 5.37 20.41
C ALA A 62 -6.33 3.85 20.30
N CYS A 63 -5.92 3.18 21.38
CA CYS A 63 -5.86 1.72 21.44
C CYS A 63 -7.21 1.04 21.25
N MET A 64 -8.30 1.63 21.77
CA MET A 64 -9.65 1.08 21.60
C MET A 64 -10.21 1.30 20.19
N THR A 65 -9.97 2.46 19.60
CA THR A 65 -10.51 2.81 18.28
C THR A 65 -9.76 2.12 17.14
N PHE A 66 -8.45 1.97 17.28
CA PHE A 66 -7.59 1.42 16.24
C PHE A 66 -7.94 -0.04 15.94
N ARG A 67 -8.38 -0.32 14.69
CA ARG A 67 -8.86 -1.63 14.22
C ARG A 67 -9.86 -2.31 15.18
N GLY A 68 -10.69 -1.53 15.87
CA GLY A 68 -11.64 -2.05 16.87
C GLY A 68 -10.95 -2.76 18.06
N GLY A 69 -9.79 -2.26 18.48
CA GLY A 69 -9.01 -2.79 19.60
C GLY A 69 -7.92 -3.80 19.22
N VAL A 70 -7.78 -4.13 17.92
CA VAL A 70 -6.75 -5.08 17.45
C VAL A 70 -5.45 -4.33 17.15
N LEU A 71 -4.64 -4.11 18.19
CA LEU A 71 -3.36 -3.38 18.06
C LEU A 71 -2.26 -4.19 17.36
N LYS A 72 -2.31 -5.52 17.45
CA LYS A 72 -1.32 -6.43 16.87
C LYS A 72 -1.97 -7.23 15.76
N LEU A 73 -1.54 -7.04 14.52
CA LEU A 73 -1.96 -7.88 13.40
C LEU A 73 -1.18 -9.19 13.40
N THR A 74 -1.84 -10.32 13.50
CA THR A 74 -1.21 -11.64 13.51
C THR A 74 -1.92 -12.58 12.55
N ALA A 75 -1.30 -13.71 12.23
CA ALA A 75 -1.95 -14.72 11.38
C ALA A 75 -3.30 -15.16 11.96
N GLU A 76 -3.37 -15.33 13.29
CA GLU A 76 -4.54 -15.83 14.01
C GLU A 76 -5.73 -14.87 13.94
N ASN A 77 -5.48 -13.56 13.92
CA ASN A 77 -6.54 -12.55 13.88
C ASN A 77 -6.75 -11.92 12.49
N PHE A 78 -5.91 -12.21 11.51
CA PHE A 78 -5.95 -11.62 10.18
C PHE A 78 -7.30 -11.83 9.48
N LEU A 79 -7.87 -13.03 9.52
CA LEU A 79 -9.18 -13.28 8.91
C LEU A 79 -10.32 -12.52 9.61
N LYS A 80 -10.21 -12.27 10.92
CA LYS A 80 -11.14 -11.42 11.65
C LYS A 80 -10.96 -9.96 11.22
N TYR A 81 -9.72 -9.52 11.05
CA TYR A 81 -9.39 -8.22 10.47
C TYR A 81 -10.07 -8.07 9.10
N LEU A 82 -9.90 -9.00 8.15
CA LEU A 82 -10.54 -8.89 6.82
C LEU A 82 -12.08 -8.73 6.84
N ARG A 83 -12.77 -9.20 7.89
CA ARG A 83 -14.24 -9.16 7.99
C ARG A 83 -14.79 -7.90 8.66
N ALA A 84 -13.94 -7.00 9.17
CA ALA A 84 -14.40 -5.76 9.81
C ALA A 84 -14.85 -4.71 8.77
N GLY A 85 -15.81 -3.86 9.14
CA GLY A 85 -16.67 -3.13 8.21
C GLY A 85 -16.14 -1.85 7.52
N GLU A 86 -14.84 -1.64 7.39
CA GLU A 86 -14.30 -0.34 6.88
C GLU A 86 -13.22 -0.47 5.80
N ARG A 87 -12.77 -1.70 5.52
CA ARG A 87 -11.70 -1.98 4.54
C ARG A 87 -12.23 -2.71 3.32
N TRP A 88 -11.55 -2.53 2.21
CA TRP A 88 -11.90 -3.16 0.95
C TRP A 88 -11.03 -4.40 0.77
N VAL A 89 -11.65 -5.57 0.72
CA VAL A 89 -10.97 -6.80 0.30
C VAL A 89 -11.32 -7.03 -1.16
N LEU A 90 -10.37 -6.80 -2.04
CA LEU A 90 -10.59 -6.74 -3.49
C LEU A 90 -10.05 -7.98 -4.17
N SER A 91 -10.74 -8.42 -5.22
CA SER A 91 -10.15 -9.37 -6.16
C SER A 91 -9.11 -8.68 -7.03
N ARG A 92 -8.29 -9.47 -7.72
CA ARG A 92 -7.38 -8.94 -8.75
C ARG A 92 -8.14 -8.19 -9.85
N GLN A 93 -9.36 -8.63 -10.21
CA GLN A 93 -10.14 -7.96 -11.25
C GLN A 93 -10.66 -6.60 -10.76
N ASP A 94 -11.16 -6.54 -9.53
CA ASP A 94 -11.59 -5.27 -8.93
C ASP A 94 -10.46 -4.25 -8.89
N LEU A 95 -9.25 -4.70 -8.54
CA LEU A 95 -8.05 -3.85 -8.57
C LEU A 95 -7.69 -3.40 -9.97
N LYS A 96 -7.82 -4.25 -11.00
CA LYS A 96 -7.59 -3.84 -12.39
C LYS A 96 -8.58 -2.75 -12.80
N ASP A 97 -9.86 -2.94 -12.48
CA ASP A 97 -10.93 -1.99 -12.83
C ASP A 97 -10.74 -0.66 -12.10
N MET A 98 -10.34 -0.68 -10.83
CA MET A 98 -9.96 0.51 -10.06
C MET A 98 -8.70 1.17 -10.64
N PHE A 99 -7.69 0.37 -10.96
CA PHE A 99 -6.38 0.85 -11.42
C PHE A 99 -6.49 1.69 -12.68
N VAL A 100 -7.33 1.31 -13.63
CA VAL A 100 -7.54 2.06 -14.89
C VAL A 100 -8.63 3.14 -14.81
N CYS A 101 -9.33 3.25 -13.68
CA CYS A 101 -10.50 4.13 -13.56
C CYS A 101 -10.12 5.60 -13.77
N GLY A 102 -10.69 6.23 -14.80
CA GLY A 102 -10.45 7.64 -15.11
C GLY A 102 -9.04 7.96 -15.64
N LEU A 103 -8.25 6.96 -16.00
CA LEU A 103 -6.92 7.15 -16.59
C LEU A 103 -6.92 6.91 -18.09
N ASP A 104 -6.20 7.75 -18.83
CA ASP A 104 -5.77 7.41 -20.17
C ASP A 104 -4.53 6.52 -20.11
N MET A 105 -4.74 5.21 -20.20
CA MET A 105 -3.66 4.21 -20.19
C MET A 105 -3.08 3.96 -21.59
N SER A 106 -3.17 4.94 -22.49
CA SER A 106 -2.66 4.80 -23.86
C SER A 106 -1.17 4.43 -23.90
N GLU A 107 -0.79 3.71 -24.95
CA GLU A 107 0.61 3.39 -25.26
C GLU A 107 1.49 4.66 -25.34
N SER A 108 0.88 5.82 -25.62
CA SER A 108 1.57 7.11 -25.63
C SER A 108 2.17 7.49 -24.28
N LEU A 109 1.45 7.28 -23.16
CA LEU A 109 1.97 7.56 -21.82
C LEU A 109 3.09 6.57 -21.49
N HIS A 110 2.83 5.28 -21.72
CA HIS A 110 3.81 4.24 -21.40
C HIS A 110 5.11 4.38 -22.20
N GLY A 111 5.02 4.57 -23.51
CA GLY A 111 6.19 4.80 -24.36
C GLY A 111 6.98 6.06 -23.99
N ARG A 112 6.32 7.12 -23.48
CA ARG A 112 7.00 8.33 -22.98
C ARG A 112 7.79 8.04 -21.71
N ILE A 113 7.20 7.31 -20.77
CA ILE A 113 7.89 6.91 -19.53
C ILE A 113 9.06 5.95 -19.82
N GLU A 114 8.89 4.98 -20.72
CA GLU A 114 10.02 4.14 -21.19
C GLU A 114 11.13 4.99 -21.82
N GLY A 115 10.77 5.93 -22.69
CA GLY A 115 11.72 6.84 -23.32
C GLY A 115 12.49 7.69 -22.31
N TYR A 116 11.82 8.19 -21.26
CA TYR A 116 12.48 8.91 -20.17
C TYR A 116 13.52 8.03 -19.47
N TYR A 117 13.17 6.80 -19.08
CA TYR A 117 14.13 5.90 -18.42
C TYR A 117 15.25 5.42 -19.35
N LEU A 118 14.97 5.25 -20.64
CA LEU A 118 15.93 4.73 -21.60
C LEU A 118 16.96 5.79 -22.04
N SER A 119 16.52 7.01 -22.32
CA SER A 119 17.35 8.03 -22.96
C SER A 119 17.37 9.39 -22.25
N GLY A 120 16.64 9.54 -21.15
CA GLY A 120 16.56 10.80 -20.40
C GLY A 120 15.77 11.90 -21.12
N VAL A 121 14.92 11.55 -22.09
CA VAL A 121 14.04 12.52 -22.76
C VAL A 121 13.14 13.18 -21.73
N GLU A 122 13.12 14.51 -21.71
CA GLU A 122 12.33 15.29 -20.76
C GLU A 122 10.84 14.93 -20.81
N LEU A 123 10.26 14.82 -19.62
CA LEU A 123 8.82 14.68 -19.41
C LEU A 123 8.24 16.03 -19.01
N SER A 124 7.09 16.37 -19.58
CA SER A 124 6.31 17.51 -19.12
C SER A 124 5.73 17.24 -17.73
N ALA A 125 5.36 18.32 -17.02
CA ALA A 125 4.67 18.22 -15.74
C ALA A 125 3.37 17.39 -15.81
N SER A 126 2.67 17.40 -16.96
CA SER A 126 1.48 16.57 -17.16
C SER A 126 1.80 15.07 -17.13
N TYR A 127 2.86 14.63 -17.80
CA TYR A 127 3.27 13.21 -17.75
C TYR A 127 3.72 12.79 -16.35
N PHE A 128 4.39 13.67 -15.61
CA PHE A 128 4.70 13.41 -14.20
C PHE A 128 3.43 13.30 -13.35
N HIS A 129 2.44 14.15 -13.57
CA HIS A 129 1.16 14.07 -12.86
C HIS A 129 0.42 12.76 -13.15
N ASP A 130 0.29 12.40 -14.43
CA ASP A 130 -0.38 11.16 -14.85
C ASP A 130 0.34 9.93 -14.29
N ALA A 131 1.67 9.93 -14.35
CA ALA A 131 2.45 8.81 -13.83
C ALA A 131 2.37 8.67 -12.31
N ASN A 132 2.36 9.79 -11.57
CA ASN A 132 2.11 9.77 -10.12
C ASN A 132 0.68 9.32 -9.79
N THR A 133 -0.30 9.66 -10.64
CA THR A 133 -1.69 9.21 -10.46
C THR A 133 -1.76 7.69 -10.59
N VAL A 134 -1.09 7.10 -11.58
CA VAL A 134 -0.92 5.65 -11.70
C VAL A 134 -0.18 5.08 -10.48
N ALA A 135 0.92 5.71 -10.06
CA ALA A 135 1.74 5.23 -8.96
C ALA A 135 0.99 5.18 -7.61
N SER A 136 0.08 6.13 -7.36
CA SER A 136 -0.77 6.15 -6.16
C SER A 136 -1.65 4.89 -6.01
N ARG A 137 -1.91 4.19 -7.13
CA ARG A 137 -2.75 2.99 -7.19
C ARG A 137 -1.95 1.70 -7.19
N LEU A 138 -0.64 1.76 -6.94
CA LEU A 138 0.22 0.59 -6.78
C LEU A 138 0.30 0.20 -5.30
N PRO A 139 0.59 -1.07 -4.96
CA PRO A 139 0.68 -1.47 -3.57
C PRO A 139 1.85 -0.81 -2.85
N MET A 140 1.60 -0.38 -1.61
CA MET A 140 2.59 0.27 -0.76
C MET A 140 3.09 -0.63 0.36
N PHE A 141 2.37 -1.72 0.64
CA PHE A 141 2.66 -2.66 1.71
C PHE A 141 2.59 -4.11 1.22
N TYR A 142 3.42 -4.95 1.84
CA TYR A 142 3.47 -6.39 1.67
C TYR A 142 3.61 -7.04 3.05
N VAL A 143 2.70 -7.96 3.36
CA VAL A 143 2.70 -8.73 4.61
C VAL A 143 2.56 -10.20 4.28
N ASN A 144 3.51 -11.02 4.69
CA ASN A 144 3.46 -12.46 4.52
C ASN A 144 3.58 -13.13 5.88
N PHE A 145 2.45 -13.62 6.40
CA PHE A 145 2.40 -14.30 7.68
C PHE A 145 3.12 -15.65 7.64
N ASP A 146 3.03 -16.35 6.51
CA ASP A 146 3.60 -17.70 6.35
C ASP A 146 5.14 -17.67 6.43
N ARG A 147 5.75 -16.58 5.94
CA ARG A 147 7.20 -16.38 5.89
C ARG A 147 7.72 -15.34 6.88
N LYS A 148 6.83 -14.68 7.64
CA LYS A 148 7.16 -13.58 8.55
C LYS A 148 7.92 -12.45 7.86
N ILE A 149 7.38 -11.96 6.73
CA ILE A 149 7.96 -10.86 5.95
C ILE A 149 7.02 -9.66 6.00
N TYR A 150 7.58 -8.49 6.30
CA TYR A 150 6.91 -7.21 6.24
C TYR A 150 7.71 -6.23 5.40
N MET A 151 7.16 -5.75 4.30
CA MET A 151 7.83 -4.75 3.47
C MET A 151 6.87 -3.62 3.14
N HIS A 152 7.43 -2.43 2.97
CA HIS A 152 6.68 -1.27 2.50
C HIS A 152 7.57 -0.37 1.65
N MET A 153 6.95 0.55 0.93
CA MET A 153 7.65 1.57 0.13
C MET A 153 7.30 2.98 0.56
N ASP A 154 6.75 3.14 1.76
CA ASP A 154 6.54 4.45 2.39
C ASP A 154 7.83 4.97 3.01
N PHE A 155 8.68 5.61 2.20
CA PHE A 155 10.03 6.07 2.59
C PHE A 155 10.08 7.13 3.69
N ASN A 156 8.94 7.76 4.01
CA ASN A 156 8.86 8.83 5.00
C ASN A 156 8.60 8.32 6.43
N ARG A 157 8.46 7.01 6.63
CA ARG A 157 8.11 6.40 7.92
C ARG A 157 8.87 5.10 8.12
N ALA A 158 9.27 4.85 9.37
CA ALA A 158 9.98 3.65 9.77
C ALA A 158 9.00 2.54 10.22
N HIS A 159 8.05 2.14 9.36
CA HIS A 159 7.06 1.11 9.74
C HIS A 159 7.71 -0.23 10.05
N GLU A 160 8.86 -0.53 9.44
CA GLU A 160 9.63 -1.75 9.66
C GLU A 160 10.04 -1.95 11.13
N GLU A 161 10.20 -0.86 11.91
CA GLU A 161 10.52 -0.92 13.35
C GLU A 161 9.32 -1.43 14.17
N LEU A 162 8.11 -1.37 13.60
CA LEU A 162 6.85 -1.78 14.21
C LEU A 162 6.47 -3.23 13.85
N ALA A 163 7.39 -3.97 13.21
CA ALA A 163 7.26 -5.42 13.04
C ALA A 163 7.63 -6.19 14.32
N TYR A 164 7.36 -7.49 14.33
CA TYR A 164 7.81 -8.38 15.40
C TYR A 164 9.29 -8.72 15.23
N SER A 165 9.99 -9.00 16.32
CA SER A 165 11.45 -9.17 16.33
C SER A 165 11.95 -10.36 15.50
N ASP A 166 11.10 -11.34 15.24
CA ASP A 166 11.41 -12.53 14.44
C ASP A 166 10.97 -12.41 12.97
N TRP A 167 10.60 -11.21 12.52
CA TRP A 167 10.20 -10.93 11.14
C TRP A 167 11.33 -10.29 10.33
N LEU A 168 11.37 -10.59 9.04
CA LEU A 168 12.12 -9.79 8.06
C LEU A 168 11.29 -8.54 7.74
N ALA A 169 11.71 -7.39 8.26
CA ALA A 169 11.01 -6.12 8.07
C ALA A 169 11.91 -5.08 7.37
N LYS A 170 11.43 -4.43 6.29
CA LYS A 170 12.22 -3.41 5.58
C LYS A 170 11.38 -2.42 4.75
N CYS A 171 11.78 -1.15 4.77
CA CYS A 171 11.40 -0.18 3.73
C CYS A 171 12.21 -0.43 2.45
N SER A 172 11.63 -1.11 1.45
CA SER A 172 12.32 -1.49 0.20
C SER A 172 11.33 -2.00 -0.85
N ASP A 173 11.76 -2.03 -2.12
CA ASP A 173 11.01 -2.66 -3.21
C ASP A 173 10.75 -4.15 -2.91
N PHE A 174 9.48 -4.56 -3.04
CA PHE A 174 8.98 -5.91 -2.80
C PHE A 174 8.28 -6.51 -4.03
N CYS A 175 8.32 -5.88 -5.21
CA CYS A 175 7.62 -6.35 -6.42
C CYS A 175 7.88 -7.82 -6.75
N HIS A 176 9.15 -8.23 -6.61
CA HIS A 176 9.63 -9.59 -6.84
C HIS A 176 9.00 -10.64 -5.90
N LEU A 177 8.40 -10.23 -4.78
CA LEU A 177 7.68 -11.11 -3.86
C LEU A 177 6.20 -11.30 -4.22
N VAL A 178 5.65 -10.45 -5.10
CA VAL A 178 4.27 -10.59 -5.59
C VAL A 178 4.28 -11.52 -6.80
N PRO A 179 3.52 -12.63 -6.78
CA PRO A 179 3.45 -13.55 -7.91
C PRO A 179 2.97 -12.84 -9.19
N ASP A 180 3.54 -13.18 -10.35
CA ASP A 180 3.19 -12.53 -11.63
C ASP A 180 1.68 -12.54 -11.89
N ARG A 181 1.00 -13.64 -11.54
CA ARG A 181 -0.46 -13.78 -11.69
C ARG A 181 -1.28 -12.79 -10.84
N GLU A 182 -0.71 -12.24 -9.77
CA GLU A 182 -1.36 -11.30 -8.86
C GLU A 182 -1.09 -9.84 -9.22
N ARG A 183 -0.13 -9.56 -10.12
CA ARG A 183 0.24 -8.19 -10.50
C ARG A 183 -0.85 -7.55 -11.37
N TYR A 184 -1.80 -6.89 -10.73
CA TYR A 184 -2.91 -6.20 -11.42
C TYR A 184 -2.45 -5.01 -12.27
N TRP A 185 -1.29 -4.43 -11.93
CA TRP A 185 -0.66 -3.33 -12.66
C TRP A 185 0.15 -3.77 -13.88
N VAL A 186 0.07 -5.03 -14.30
CA VAL A 186 0.60 -5.48 -15.60
C VAL A 186 -0.58 -5.67 -16.55
N LEU A 187 -0.67 -4.78 -17.54
CA LEU A 187 -1.77 -4.74 -18.51
C LEU A 187 -1.21 -4.86 -19.92
N GLU A 188 -1.67 -5.85 -20.69
CA GLU A 188 -1.30 -6.03 -22.10
C GLU A 188 0.23 -6.05 -22.35
N GLY A 189 1.01 -6.54 -21.38
CA GLY A 189 2.47 -6.60 -21.45
C GLY A 189 3.20 -5.34 -20.94
N MET A 190 2.47 -4.26 -20.63
CA MET A 190 3.00 -3.05 -20.03
C MET A 190 3.06 -3.18 -18.50
N ASP A 191 4.24 -2.98 -17.92
CA ASP A 191 4.47 -3.01 -16.47
C ASP A 191 4.58 -1.59 -15.90
N TYR A 192 3.54 -1.18 -15.19
CA TYR A 192 3.44 0.15 -14.60
C TYR A 192 4.15 0.27 -13.24
N TRP A 193 4.77 -0.80 -12.72
CA TRP A 193 5.48 -0.76 -11.43
C TRP A 193 6.51 0.36 -11.36
N LYS A 194 7.24 0.58 -12.46
CA LYS A 194 8.34 1.55 -12.53
C LYS A 194 7.89 3.00 -12.32
N TYR A 195 6.61 3.30 -12.50
CA TYR A 195 6.08 4.65 -12.41
C TYR A 195 6.27 5.24 -11.01
N ARG A 196 6.31 4.40 -9.96
CA ARG A 196 6.59 4.84 -8.58
C ARG A 196 7.98 5.44 -8.37
N PHE A 197 8.91 5.19 -9.29
CA PHE A 197 10.29 5.66 -9.19
C PHE A 197 10.53 6.92 -10.04
N LEU A 198 9.48 7.46 -10.67
CA LEU A 198 9.57 8.75 -11.34
C LEU A 198 9.61 9.83 -10.27
N GLN A 199 10.77 10.46 -10.13
CA GLN A 199 10.92 11.63 -9.30
C GLN A 199 10.85 12.85 -10.21
N LEU A 200 10.10 13.88 -9.81
CA LEU A 200 10.28 15.20 -10.42
C LEU A 200 11.72 15.62 -10.08
N ALA A 201 12.57 15.76 -11.10
CA ALA A 201 13.92 16.25 -10.93
C ALA A 201 13.92 17.72 -10.48
#